data_AF-A0A6P6UE78-F1
#
_entry.id   AF-A0A6P6UE78-F1
#
_cell.length_a   1.000
_cell.length_b   1.000
_cell.length_c   1.000
_cell.angle_alpha   90.00
_cell.angle_beta   90.00
_cell.angle_gamma   90.00
#
_symmetry.space_group_name_H-M   'P 1'
#
loop_
_entity.id
_entity.type
_entity.pdbx_description
1 polymer ?
#
loop_
_entity_poly.entity_id
_entity_poly.type
_entity_poly.pdbx_seq_one_letter_code
_entity_poly.pdbx_strand_id
1 'polypeptide(L)'
;MDVNGLGVLDSVKELQLQSQLIEAGVKLLVPSSSADDLLAALDKVEDLLSIVGQDPSSLIQDGLLPSMMALISDRLLRHPNTDVRISVMSCICEVLRISAPHQPYENERMKDIFRLTLAAFEKLSLFSGRCYAKALHILEIVAKVRCCIILLDIGCDSLVTKIFEVLLSTIKFNHPQAVFSYMEDIMTWLLDESDDIPLGLLKPLLASVKKENQITSPVSSWLGEKVLKNCSTKVRPYLMNAVKLMRLDINDYADIVASLCRDMPAGDNVVMVEAEAYAFFVPAEAELCGSLLHDGTSLQIDDDDSRSKDEIEQTKSMAKESVAAETLESGGEIQARSRCWNSTK
;
A
#
# COMPACT_ATOMS: atom_id res chain seq x y z
N MET A 1 -4.96 -46.80 26.62
CA MET A 1 -4.33 -45.46 26.71
C MET A 1 -4.80 -44.70 25.50
N ASP A 2 -5.69 -43.74 25.75
CA ASP A 2 -6.62 -43.17 24.78
C ASP A 2 -5.95 -42.20 23.81
N VAL A 3 -5.72 -42.66 22.58
CA VAL A 3 -5.38 -41.78 21.44
C VAL A 3 -6.63 -41.04 20.92
N ASN A 4 -7.83 -41.53 21.26
CA ASN A 4 -9.11 -40.95 20.83
C ASN A 4 -9.55 -39.72 21.65
N GLY A 5 -9.05 -39.55 22.88
CA GLY A 5 -9.41 -38.40 23.73
C GLY A 5 -8.75 -37.09 23.31
N LEU A 6 -7.55 -37.16 22.72
CA LEU A 6 -6.79 -35.99 22.28
C LEU A 6 -7.40 -35.36 21.01
N GLY A 7 -7.74 -36.19 20.01
CA GLY A 7 -8.35 -35.72 18.76
C GLY A 7 -9.76 -35.14 18.92
N VAL A 8 -10.55 -35.65 19.87
CA VAL A 8 -11.88 -35.08 20.18
C VAL A 8 -11.76 -33.73 20.88
N LEU A 9 -10.80 -33.58 21.79
CA LEU A 9 -10.56 -32.32 22.50
C LEU A 9 -10.09 -31.22 21.55
N ASP A 10 -9.23 -31.55 20.59
CA ASP A 10 -8.76 -30.59 19.58
C ASP A 10 -9.88 -30.16 18.64
N SER A 11 -10.74 -31.09 18.20
CA SER A 11 -11.94 -30.77 17.41
C SER A 11 -12.95 -29.87 18.14
N VAL A 12 -13.17 -30.10 19.45
CA VAL A 12 -14.07 -29.26 20.26
C VAL A 12 -13.53 -27.83 20.41
N LYS A 13 -12.23 -27.67 20.65
CA LYS A 13 -11.60 -26.34 20.73
C LYS A 13 -11.71 -25.59 19.40
N GLU A 14 -11.54 -26.30 18.29
CA GLU A 14 -11.61 -25.71 16.95
C GLU A 14 -13.03 -25.24 16.62
N LEU A 15 -14.06 -26.03 16.93
CA LEU A 15 -15.47 -25.62 16.82
C LEU A 15 -15.78 -24.40 17.70
N GLN A 16 -15.25 -24.37 18.93
CA GLN A 16 -15.45 -23.24 19.84
C GLN A 16 -14.77 -21.96 19.32
N LEU A 17 -13.58 -22.07 18.74
CA LEU A 17 -12.88 -20.96 18.11
C LEU A 17 -13.64 -20.47 16.87
N GLN A 18 -14.09 -21.39 16.01
CA GLN A 18 -14.91 -21.07 14.85
C GLN A 18 -16.15 -20.29 15.24
N SER A 19 -16.92 -20.77 16.23
CA SER A 19 -18.14 -20.10 16.68
C SER A 19 -17.86 -18.67 17.17
N GLN A 20 -16.75 -18.46 17.89
CA GLN A 20 -16.36 -17.13 18.36
C GLN A 20 -15.94 -16.21 17.21
N LEU A 21 -15.22 -16.72 16.22
CA LEU A 21 -14.85 -15.96 15.02
C LEU A 21 -16.09 -15.52 14.23
N ILE A 22 -17.06 -16.43 14.05
CA ILE A 22 -18.32 -16.13 13.36
C ILE A 22 -19.09 -15.06 14.13
N GLU A 23 -19.31 -15.25 15.44
CA GLU A 23 -20.07 -14.31 16.26
C GLU A 23 -19.45 -12.91 16.23
N ALA A 24 -18.13 -12.82 16.42
CA ALA A 24 -17.41 -11.55 16.43
C ALA A 24 -17.43 -10.87 15.05
N GLY A 25 -17.22 -11.63 13.97
CA GLY A 25 -17.26 -11.09 12.61
C GLY A 25 -18.66 -10.64 12.17
N VAL A 26 -19.71 -11.40 12.53
CA VAL A 26 -21.11 -11.00 12.26
C VAL A 26 -21.46 -9.71 13.00
N LYS A 27 -20.97 -9.53 14.24
CA LYS A 27 -21.14 -8.29 14.99
C LYS A 27 -20.54 -7.09 14.27
N LEU A 28 -19.45 -7.26 13.53
CA LEU A 28 -18.86 -6.20 12.70
C LEU A 28 -19.65 -5.91 11.41
N LEU A 29 -20.52 -6.80 10.94
CA LEU A 29 -21.38 -6.54 9.76
C LEU A 29 -22.54 -5.60 10.11
N VAL A 30 -23.04 -5.67 11.35
CA VAL A 30 -24.12 -4.80 11.83
C VAL A 30 -23.57 -3.42 12.24
N PRO A 31 -24.21 -2.30 11.88
CA PRO A 31 -23.80 -0.99 12.37
C PRO A 31 -23.85 -0.94 13.90
N SER A 32 -22.75 -0.53 14.54
CA SER A 32 -22.70 -0.34 15.99
C SER A 32 -23.39 0.96 16.40
N SER A 33 -23.93 1.00 17.62
CA SER A 33 -24.57 2.18 18.22
C SER A 33 -23.60 3.32 18.52
N SER A 34 -22.33 3.00 18.80
CA SER A 34 -21.30 3.96 19.17
C SER A 34 -19.93 3.54 18.64
N ALA A 35 -18.98 4.49 18.62
CA ALA A 35 -17.60 4.22 18.25
C ALA A 35 -16.91 3.31 19.28
N ASP A 36 -17.23 3.43 20.57
CA ASP A 36 -16.64 2.63 21.63
C ASP A 36 -17.10 1.16 21.54
N ASP A 37 -18.38 0.92 21.25
CA ASP A 37 -18.90 -0.43 21.02
C ASP A 37 -18.24 -1.09 19.80
N LEU A 38 -18.00 -0.32 18.75
CA LEU A 38 -17.31 -0.78 17.56
C LEU A 38 -15.83 -1.08 17.84
N LEU A 39 -15.14 -0.23 18.61
CA LEU A 39 -13.76 -0.46 19.02
C LEU A 39 -13.64 -1.72 19.87
N ALA A 40 -14.56 -1.95 20.81
CA ALA A 40 -14.59 -3.18 21.61
C ALA A 40 -14.84 -4.43 20.75
N ALA A 41 -15.70 -4.33 19.73
CA ALA A 41 -15.92 -5.42 18.77
C ALA A 41 -14.68 -5.70 17.92
N LEU A 42 -13.98 -4.66 17.46
CA LEU A 42 -12.72 -4.79 16.72
C LEU A 42 -11.61 -5.39 17.58
N ASP A 43 -11.46 -4.95 18.82
CA ASP A 43 -10.48 -5.53 19.76
C ASP A 43 -10.75 -7.03 19.95
N LYS A 44 -12.02 -7.45 20.09
CA LYS A 44 -12.37 -8.87 20.19
C LYS A 44 -12.04 -9.66 18.92
N VAL A 45 -12.25 -9.08 17.74
CA VAL A 45 -11.89 -9.72 16.46
C VAL A 45 -10.38 -9.85 16.35
N GLU A 46 -9.62 -8.80 16.65
CA GLU A 46 -8.16 -8.83 16.62
C GLU A 46 -7.58 -9.89 17.57
N ASP A 47 -8.07 -9.96 18.80
CA ASP A 47 -7.64 -10.97 19.78
C ASP A 47 -7.84 -12.40 19.24
N LEU A 48 -9.00 -12.66 18.62
CA LEU A 48 -9.30 -13.97 18.03
C LEU A 48 -8.46 -14.26 16.79
N LEU A 49 -8.21 -13.27 15.93
CA LEU A 49 -7.38 -13.46 14.74
C LEU A 49 -5.90 -13.70 15.11
N SER A 50 -5.39 -13.01 16.13
CA SER A 50 -3.99 -13.10 16.56
C SER A 50 -3.54 -14.51 16.96
N ILE A 51 -4.46 -15.35 17.44
CA ILE A 51 -4.17 -16.74 17.84
C ILE A 51 -4.30 -17.74 16.68
N VAL A 52 -4.85 -17.34 15.53
CA VAL A 52 -5.01 -18.21 14.36
C VAL A 52 -3.70 -18.25 13.59
N GLY A 53 -3.15 -19.45 13.37
CA GLY A 53 -1.94 -19.65 12.57
C GLY A 53 -2.17 -19.49 11.06
N GLN A 54 -1.09 -19.57 10.29
CA GLN A 54 -1.18 -19.76 8.84
C GLN A 54 -1.70 -21.15 8.50
N ASP A 55 -2.29 -21.30 7.31
CA ASP A 55 -2.92 -22.53 6.81
C ASP A 55 -3.91 -23.17 7.81
N PRO A 56 -4.90 -22.42 8.33
CA PRO A 56 -5.91 -22.98 9.22
C PRO A 56 -6.78 -24.01 8.50
N SER A 57 -7.45 -24.89 9.25
CA SER A 57 -8.42 -25.84 8.69
C SER A 57 -9.56 -25.15 7.95
N SER A 58 -10.25 -25.87 7.07
CA SER A 58 -11.44 -25.35 6.37
C SER A 58 -12.51 -24.83 7.34
N LEU A 59 -12.66 -25.49 8.50
CA LEU A 59 -13.61 -25.08 9.53
C LEU A 59 -13.29 -23.69 10.07
N ILE A 60 -12.02 -23.44 10.41
CA ILE A 60 -11.58 -22.13 10.89
C ILE A 60 -11.62 -21.10 9.76
N GLN A 61 -11.24 -21.47 8.53
CA GLN A 61 -11.33 -20.59 7.36
C GLN A 61 -12.76 -20.08 7.15
N ASP A 62 -13.77 -20.95 7.23
CA ASP A 62 -15.19 -20.55 7.15
C ASP A 62 -15.56 -19.56 8.25
N GLY A 63 -14.99 -19.74 9.45
CA GLY A 63 -15.20 -18.84 10.58
C GLY A 63 -14.61 -17.43 10.40
N LEU A 64 -13.59 -17.28 9.56
CA LEU A 64 -12.96 -15.98 9.26
C LEU A 64 -13.78 -15.12 8.30
N LEU A 65 -14.60 -15.74 7.45
CA LEU A 65 -15.32 -15.07 6.35
C LEU A 65 -16.12 -13.83 6.79
N PRO A 66 -16.93 -13.86 7.88
CA PRO A 66 -17.71 -12.69 8.29
C PRO A 66 -16.81 -11.49 8.62
N SER A 67 -15.69 -11.72 9.31
CA SER A 67 -14.70 -10.70 9.65
C SER A 67 -14.03 -10.15 8.39
N MET A 68 -13.56 -11.03 7.50
CA MET A 68 -12.91 -10.63 6.25
C MET A 68 -13.82 -9.74 5.39
N MET A 69 -15.10 -10.10 5.27
CA MET A 69 -16.08 -9.29 4.55
C MET A 69 -16.36 -7.94 5.22
N ALA A 70 -16.52 -7.93 6.56
CA ALA A 70 -16.83 -6.71 7.29
C ALA A 70 -15.69 -5.69 7.22
N LEU A 71 -14.45 -6.14 7.44
CA LEU A 71 -13.25 -5.31 7.55
C LEU A 71 -12.96 -4.52 6.26
N ILE A 72 -13.31 -5.06 5.10
CA ILE A 72 -13.18 -4.37 3.82
C ILE A 72 -14.42 -3.57 3.42
N SER A 73 -15.44 -3.44 4.26
CA SER A 73 -16.57 -2.56 3.94
C SER A 73 -16.13 -1.09 3.95
N ASP A 74 -16.67 -0.27 3.03
CA ASP A 74 -16.37 1.17 3.00
C ASP A 74 -16.75 1.86 4.32
N ARG A 75 -17.79 1.35 4.99
CA ARG A 75 -18.22 1.81 6.31
C ARG A 75 -17.10 1.74 7.35
N LEU A 76 -16.32 0.65 7.36
CA LEU A 76 -15.23 0.46 8.31
C LEU A 76 -13.92 1.08 7.82
N LEU A 77 -13.52 0.85 6.57
CA LEU A 77 -12.27 1.39 6.03
C LEU A 77 -12.23 2.91 5.97
N ARG A 78 -13.36 3.54 5.64
CA ARG A 78 -13.48 5.00 5.52
C ARG A 78 -14.24 5.62 6.69
N HIS A 79 -14.33 4.89 7.81
CA HIS A 79 -15.01 5.36 9.00
C HIS A 79 -14.44 6.72 9.45
N PRO A 80 -15.24 7.72 9.89
CA PRO A 80 -14.73 9.05 10.21
C PRO A 80 -13.78 9.07 11.42
N ASN A 81 -14.01 8.19 12.41
CA ASN A 81 -13.14 8.07 13.58
C ASN A 81 -11.82 7.36 13.21
N THR A 82 -10.69 8.03 13.47
CA THR A 82 -9.33 7.52 13.22
C THR A 82 -9.00 6.29 14.04
N ASP A 83 -9.34 6.23 15.34
CA ASP A 83 -9.08 5.05 16.17
C ASP A 83 -9.75 3.81 15.59
N VAL A 84 -10.99 3.95 15.09
CA VAL A 84 -11.71 2.86 14.42
C VAL A 84 -10.95 2.43 13.17
N ARG A 85 -10.54 3.35 12.30
CA ARG A 85 -9.81 3.00 11.08
C ARG A 85 -8.49 2.28 11.38
N ILE A 86 -7.73 2.72 12.38
CA ILE A 86 -6.45 2.08 12.74
C ILE A 86 -6.70 0.71 13.40
N SER A 87 -7.74 0.54 14.22
CA SER A 87 -8.13 -0.80 14.74
C SER A 87 -8.59 -1.75 13.62
N VAL A 88 -9.34 -1.25 12.63
CA VAL A 88 -9.70 -2.04 11.43
C VAL A 88 -8.45 -2.50 10.69
N MET A 89 -7.47 -1.62 10.50
CA MET A 89 -6.19 -1.98 9.88
C MET A 89 -5.44 -3.05 10.67
N SER A 90 -5.43 -2.96 12.00
CA SER A 90 -4.82 -3.97 12.87
C SER A 90 -5.43 -5.36 12.64
N CYS A 91 -6.77 -5.44 12.59
CA CYS A 91 -7.47 -6.68 12.25
C CYS A 91 -7.13 -7.18 10.84
N ILE A 92 -7.05 -6.28 9.85
CA ILE A 92 -6.69 -6.64 8.48
C ILE A 92 -5.26 -7.18 8.39
N CYS A 93 -4.31 -6.62 9.16
CA CYS A 93 -2.94 -7.14 9.24
C CYS A 93 -2.93 -8.59 9.74
N GLU A 94 -3.76 -8.94 10.72
CA GLU A 94 -3.90 -10.34 11.14
C GLU A 94 -4.48 -11.23 10.05
N VAL A 95 -5.49 -10.75 9.29
CA VAL A 95 -6.00 -11.49 8.12
C VAL A 95 -4.90 -11.72 7.09
N LEU A 96 -4.07 -10.71 6.80
CA LEU A 96 -2.93 -10.85 5.91
C LEU A 96 -1.94 -11.88 6.45
N ARG A 97 -1.61 -11.84 7.75
CA ARG A 97 -0.73 -12.83 8.38
C ARG A 97 -1.27 -14.26 8.22
N ILE A 98 -2.55 -14.49 8.49
CA ILE A 98 -3.20 -15.81 8.40
C ILE A 98 -3.23 -16.30 6.95
N SER A 99 -3.50 -15.41 6.00
CA SER A 99 -3.71 -15.77 4.60
C SER A 99 -2.39 -15.96 3.83
N ALA A 100 -1.28 -15.41 4.33
CA ALA A 100 -0.01 -15.47 3.64
C ALA A 100 0.41 -16.93 3.35
N PRO A 101 0.96 -17.22 2.16
CA PRO A 101 1.37 -16.27 1.11
C PRO A 101 0.25 -15.89 0.12
N HIS A 102 -1.01 -16.25 0.38
CA HIS A 102 -2.12 -16.00 -0.51
C HIS A 102 -2.74 -14.63 -0.24
N GLN A 103 -2.90 -13.83 -1.30
CA GLN A 103 -3.56 -12.53 -1.20
C GLN A 103 -5.06 -12.72 -0.88
N PRO A 104 -5.58 -12.18 0.25
CA PRO A 104 -6.96 -12.44 0.67
C PRO A 104 -8.02 -11.60 -0.06
N TYR A 105 -7.62 -10.52 -0.72
CA TYR A 105 -8.54 -9.57 -1.35
C TYR A 105 -8.05 -9.18 -2.74
N GLU A 106 -8.94 -8.68 -3.60
CA GLU A 106 -8.61 -8.20 -4.94
C GLU A 106 -7.63 -7.01 -4.93
N ASN A 107 -6.87 -6.82 -6.01
CA ASN A 107 -5.80 -5.82 -6.11
C ASN A 107 -6.24 -4.39 -5.76
N GLU A 108 -7.41 -3.95 -6.22
CA GLU A 108 -7.92 -2.61 -5.90
C GLU A 108 -8.24 -2.46 -4.40
N ARG A 109 -8.71 -3.54 -3.76
CA ARG A 109 -8.94 -3.54 -2.31
C ARG A 109 -7.64 -3.54 -1.54
N MET A 110 -6.63 -4.27 -2.01
CA MET A 110 -5.28 -4.25 -1.44
C MET A 110 -4.67 -2.85 -1.47
N LYS A 111 -4.84 -2.08 -2.55
CA LYS A 111 -4.37 -0.67 -2.61
C LYS A 111 -4.99 0.19 -1.51
N ASP A 112 -6.29 0.05 -1.26
CA ASP A 112 -6.97 0.78 -0.16
C ASP A 112 -6.47 0.35 1.22
N ILE A 113 -6.22 -0.94 1.41
CA ILE A 113 -5.63 -1.48 2.65
C ILE A 113 -4.23 -0.90 2.89
N PHE A 114 -3.39 -0.84 1.87
CA PHE A 114 -2.05 -0.26 2.01
C PHE A 114 -2.07 1.26 2.19
N ARG A 115 -3.05 1.99 1.64
CA ARG A 115 -3.27 3.41 2.00
C ARG A 115 -3.60 3.57 3.49
N LEU A 116 -4.40 2.67 4.04
CA LEU A 116 -4.70 2.66 5.47
C LEU A 116 -3.48 2.23 6.30
N THR A 117 -2.63 1.35 5.78
CA THR A 117 -1.32 1.00 6.39
C THR A 117 -0.41 2.23 6.51
N LEU A 118 -0.32 3.06 5.46
CA LEU A 118 0.42 4.33 5.53
C LEU A 118 -0.14 5.25 6.62
N ALA A 119 -1.46 5.39 6.68
CA ALA A 119 -2.11 6.19 7.72
C ALA A 119 -1.85 5.65 9.14
N ALA A 120 -1.67 4.32 9.29
CA ALA A 120 -1.26 3.70 10.55
C ALA A 120 0.21 4.00 10.88
N PHE A 121 1.13 3.90 9.91
CA PHE A 121 2.54 4.23 10.11
C PHE A 121 2.74 5.67 10.56
N GLU A 122 1.98 6.62 10.04
CA GLU A 122 2.01 8.01 10.53
C GLU A 122 1.71 8.12 12.05
N LYS A 123 0.93 7.20 12.63
CA LYS A 123 0.58 7.23 14.07
C LYS A 123 1.72 6.79 14.97
N LEU A 124 2.81 6.26 14.42
CA LEU A 124 4.02 5.97 15.19
C LEU A 124 4.60 7.25 15.80
N SER A 125 4.37 8.44 15.20
CA SER A 125 4.83 9.72 15.76
C SER A 125 4.11 10.14 17.06
N LEU A 126 3.07 9.42 17.49
CA LEU A 126 2.31 9.74 18.70
C LEU A 126 2.98 9.24 19.99
N PHE A 127 3.84 8.23 19.92
CA PHE A 127 4.56 7.59 21.04
C PHE A 127 3.69 7.00 22.18
N SER A 128 2.37 7.16 22.14
CA SER A 128 1.44 6.69 23.16
C SER A 128 -0.01 6.63 22.64
N GLY A 129 -0.90 5.98 23.39
CA GLY A 129 -2.32 5.87 23.06
C GLY A 129 -2.66 4.68 22.15
N ARG A 130 -3.97 4.49 21.93
CA ARG A 130 -4.52 3.35 21.18
C ARG A 130 -3.99 3.27 19.75
N CYS A 131 -4.07 4.38 19.00
CA CYS A 131 -3.53 4.44 17.64
C CYS A 131 -2.05 4.05 17.56
N TYR A 132 -1.22 4.50 18.52
CA TYR A 132 0.20 4.14 18.56
C TYR A 132 0.40 2.66 18.83
N ALA A 133 -0.31 2.09 19.81
CA ALA A 133 -0.22 0.67 20.14
C ALA A 133 -0.61 -0.22 18.94
N LYS A 134 -1.71 0.11 18.26
CA LYS A 134 -2.13 -0.60 17.04
C LYS A 134 -1.14 -0.39 15.88
N ALA A 135 -0.59 0.82 15.72
CA ALA A 135 0.41 1.10 14.69
C ALA A 135 1.71 0.29 14.88
N LEU A 136 2.15 0.08 16.12
CA LEU A 136 3.29 -0.80 16.42
C LEU A 136 3.00 -2.25 16.01
N HIS A 137 1.81 -2.76 16.35
CA HIS A 137 1.39 -4.12 15.99
C HIS A 137 1.32 -4.29 14.46
N ILE A 138 0.74 -3.32 13.76
CA ILE A 138 0.68 -3.27 12.30
C ILE A 138 2.09 -3.29 11.70
N LEU A 139 3.00 -2.43 12.18
CA LEU A 139 4.38 -2.36 11.70
C LEU A 139 5.11 -3.70 11.88
N GLU A 140 4.95 -4.33 13.04
CA GLU A 140 5.56 -5.64 13.34
C GLU A 140 5.08 -6.71 12.36
N ILE A 141 3.77 -6.84 12.14
CA ILE A 141 3.23 -7.84 11.22
C ILE A 141 3.67 -7.55 9.78
N VAL A 142 3.59 -6.29 9.35
CA VAL A 142 3.98 -5.90 7.99
C VAL A 142 5.44 -6.25 7.71
N ALA A 143 6.34 -6.01 8.67
CA ALA A 143 7.74 -6.36 8.55
C ALA A 143 7.98 -7.88 8.54
N LYS A 144 7.38 -8.62 9.49
CA LYS A 144 7.62 -10.06 9.65
C LYS A 144 7.03 -10.91 8.53
N VAL A 145 5.82 -10.57 8.08
CA VAL A 145 5.10 -11.30 7.01
C VAL A 145 5.48 -10.76 5.63
N ARG A 146 6.17 -9.62 5.56
CA ARG A 146 6.64 -8.98 4.31
C ARG A 146 5.48 -8.65 3.35
N CYS A 147 4.31 -8.30 3.89
CA CYS A 147 3.09 -8.12 3.08
C CYS A 147 3.19 -6.99 2.06
N CYS A 148 4.06 -5.98 2.28
CA CYS A 148 4.26 -4.90 1.31
C CYS A 148 4.77 -5.38 -0.06
N ILE A 149 5.32 -6.59 -0.18
CA ILE A 149 5.72 -7.19 -1.47
C ILE A 149 4.52 -7.34 -2.42
N ILE A 150 3.30 -7.50 -1.88
CA ILE A 150 2.06 -7.51 -2.69
C ILE A 150 1.96 -6.27 -3.58
N LEU A 151 2.46 -5.11 -3.13
CA LEU A 151 2.46 -3.89 -3.95
C LEU A 151 3.35 -3.97 -5.19
N LEU A 152 4.42 -4.76 -5.12
CA LEU A 152 5.30 -5.00 -6.27
C LEU A 152 4.60 -5.90 -7.29
N ASP A 153 3.87 -6.92 -6.83
CA ASP A 153 3.09 -7.82 -7.70
C ASP A 153 1.90 -7.11 -8.35
N ILE A 154 1.29 -6.16 -7.63
CA ILE A 154 0.24 -5.28 -8.16
C ILE A 154 0.81 -4.22 -9.12
N GLY A 155 2.12 -3.93 -9.07
CA GLY A 155 2.75 -2.87 -9.85
C GLY A 155 2.38 -1.46 -9.37
N CYS A 156 2.26 -1.25 -8.05
CA CYS A 156 1.85 0.03 -7.45
C CYS A 156 3.03 0.85 -6.90
N ASP A 157 3.94 1.25 -7.78
CA ASP A 157 5.17 1.98 -7.44
C ASP A 157 4.95 3.28 -6.66
N SER A 158 3.83 3.97 -6.92
CA SER A 158 3.48 5.20 -6.22
C SER A 158 3.24 4.96 -4.73
N LEU A 159 2.65 3.82 -4.36
CA LEU A 159 2.39 3.46 -2.98
C LEU A 159 3.65 2.94 -2.29
N VAL A 160 4.48 2.18 -3.02
CA VAL A 160 5.82 1.77 -2.56
C VAL A 160 6.67 3.00 -2.23
N THR A 161 6.70 3.99 -3.12
CA THR A 161 7.40 5.27 -2.88
C THR A 161 6.84 5.97 -1.64
N LYS A 162 5.52 5.95 -1.45
CA LYS A 162 4.88 6.57 -0.29
C LYS A 162 5.21 5.88 1.03
N ILE A 163 5.42 4.57 1.04
CA ILE A 163 5.92 3.84 2.23
C ILE A 163 7.27 4.42 2.65
N PHE A 164 8.20 4.59 1.72
CA PHE A 164 9.53 5.13 2.03
C PHE A 164 9.44 6.55 2.59
N GLU A 165 8.64 7.41 1.98
CA GLU A 165 8.41 8.78 2.47
C GLU A 165 7.83 8.80 3.89
N VAL A 166 6.83 7.98 4.19
CA VAL A 166 6.20 7.92 5.51
C VAL A 166 7.17 7.38 6.56
N LEU A 167 7.90 6.30 6.28
CA LEU A 167 8.85 5.73 7.23
C LEU A 167 10.01 6.71 7.52
N LEU A 168 10.59 7.31 6.47
CA LEU A 168 11.69 8.27 6.61
C LEU A 168 11.29 9.56 7.34
N SER A 169 10.04 10.02 7.20
CA SER A 169 9.54 11.21 7.91
C SER A 169 9.11 10.92 9.35
N THR A 170 8.63 9.70 9.62
CA THR A 170 8.07 9.29 10.91
C THR A 170 9.13 8.76 11.89
N ILE A 171 10.25 8.25 11.40
CA ILE A 171 11.32 7.74 12.27
C ILE A 171 11.93 8.86 13.14
N LYS A 172 12.07 8.60 14.44
CA LYS A 172 12.63 9.50 15.46
C LYS A 172 13.48 8.71 16.45
N PHE A 173 14.40 9.39 17.13
CA PHE A 173 15.36 8.77 18.07
C PHE A 173 14.71 8.11 19.30
N ASN A 174 13.47 8.48 19.63
CA ASN A 174 12.73 7.97 20.78
C ASN A 174 11.94 6.68 20.51
N HIS A 175 11.99 6.14 19.29
CA HIS A 175 11.31 4.88 19.00
C HIS A 175 11.97 3.70 19.72
N PRO A 176 11.22 2.64 20.08
CA PRO A 176 11.79 1.38 20.53
C PRO A 176 12.74 0.77 19.48
N GLN A 177 13.77 0.04 19.92
CA GLN A 177 14.74 -0.59 19.02
C GLN A 177 14.10 -1.44 17.91
N ALA A 178 13.02 -2.17 18.24
CA ALA A 178 12.30 -3.00 17.28
C ALA A 178 11.69 -2.20 16.12
N VAL A 179 11.24 -0.97 16.36
CA VAL A 179 10.66 -0.11 15.31
C VAL A 179 11.71 0.25 14.27
N PHE A 180 12.95 0.53 14.67
CA PHE A 180 14.06 0.76 13.74
C PHE A 180 14.29 -0.44 12.83
N SER A 181 14.36 -1.63 13.42
CA SER A 181 14.53 -2.89 12.66
C SER A 181 13.37 -3.12 11.70
N TYR A 182 12.12 -2.97 12.13
CA TYR A 182 10.97 -3.18 11.26
C TYR A 182 10.91 -2.19 10.09
N MET A 183 11.21 -0.90 10.31
CA MET A 183 11.26 0.08 9.23
C MET A 183 12.38 -0.23 8.22
N GLU A 184 13.56 -0.61 8.73
CA GLU A 184 14.70 -1.04 7.90
C GLU A 184 14.35 -2.27 7.06
N ASP A 185 13.75 -3.30 7.68
CA ASP A 185 13.37 -4.54 7.02
C ASP A 185 12.38 -4.28 5.89
N ILE A 186 11.30 -3.53 6.16
CA ILE A 186 10.27 -3.21 5.15
C ILE A 186 10.89 -2.52 3.94
N MET A 187 11.73 -1.51 4.15
CA MET A 187 12.36 -0.76 3.07
C MET A 187 13.40 -1.62 2.31
N THR A 188 14.15 -2.46 3.03
CA THR A 188 15.12 -3.38 2.41
C THR A 188 14.43 -4.40 1.52
N TRP A 189 13.38 -5.06 2.02
CA TRP A 189 12.64 -6.06 1.24
C TRP A 189 11.98 -5.47 0.00
N LEU A 190 11.41 -4.27 0.10
CA LEU A 190 10.79 -3.60 -1.05
C LEU A 190 11.81 -3.31 -2.16
N LEU A 191 13.04 -2.92 -1.83
CA LEU A 191 14.09 -2.71 -2.84
C LEU A 191 14.64 -4.01 -3.41
N ASP A 192 14.96 -4.98 -2.54
CA ASP A 192 15.60 -6.23 -2.96
C ASP A 192 14.68 -7.08 -3.86
N GLU A 193 13.39 -7.08 -3.57
CA GLU A 193 12.39 -7.85 -4.33
C GLU A 193 11.89 -7.13 -5.60
N SER A 194 12.09 -5.82 -5.71
CA SER A 194 11.69 -5.06 -6.92
C SER A 194 12.45 -5.59 -8.14
N ASP A 195 11.78 -5.75 -9.29
CA ASP A 195 12.48 -6.13 -10.53
C ASP A 195 13.37 -4.97 -10.99
N ASP A 196 12.74 -3.79 -11.13
CA ASP A 196 13.36 -2.51 -11.42
C ASP A 196 13.10 -1.50 -10.30
N ILE A 197 14.06 -0.60 -10.05
CA ILE A 197 13.89 0.47 -9.05
C ILE A 197 13.52 1.78 -9.77
N PRO A 198 12.27 2.25 -9.68
CA PRO A 198 11.86 3.47 -10.34
C PRO A 198 12.56 4.67 -9.72
N LEU A 199 12.88 5.68 -10.53
CA LEU A 199 13.53 6.91 -10.05
C LEU A 199 12.71 7.60 -8.94
N GLY A 200 11.39 7.48 -8.99
CA GLY A 200 10.49 7.97 -7.94
C GLY A 200 10.82 7.40 -6.56
N LEU A 201 11.16 6.12 -6.48
CA LEU A 201 11.51 5.42 -5.23
C LEU A 201 12.90 5.81 -4.71
N LEU A 202 13.85 6.13 -5.60
CA LEU A 202 15.18 6.60 -5.20
C LEU A 202 15.17 8.01 -4.60
N LYS A 203 14.23 8.88 -5.03
CA LYS A 203 14.16 10.27 -4.55
C LYS A 203 14.06 10.40 -3.03
N PRO A 204 13.14 9.71 -2.31
CA PRO A 204 13.07 9.83 -0.85
C PRO A 204 14.35 9.30 -0.16
N LEU A 205 14.98 8.24 -0.68
CA LEU A 205 16.25 7.73 -0.14
C LEU A 205 17.38 8.74 -0.31
N LEU A 206 17.56 9.26 -1.53
CA LEU A 206 18.56 10.29 -1.84
C LEU A 206 18.34 11.54 -0.99
N ALA A 207 17.09 12.00 -0.87
CA ALA A 207 16.73 13.12 -0.02
C ALA A 207 17.14 12.84 1.44
N SER A 208 16.83 11.66 2.00
CA SER A 208 17.18 11.36 3.40
C SER A 208 18.67 11.39 3.68
N VAL A 209 19.52 11.03 2.71
CA VAL A 209 20.98 10.93 2.88
C VAL A 209 21.74 12.16 2.37
N LYS A 210 21.06 13.26 2.07
CA LYS A 210 21.75 14.54 1.87
C LYS A 210 22.51 14.94 3.14
N LYS A 211 23.69 15.55 2.98
CA LYS A 211 24.51 16.00 4.12
C LYS A 211 23.77 16.96 5.05
N GLU A 212 22.89 17.80 4.51
CA GLU A 212 22.03 18.67 5.33
C GLU A 212 21.14 17.86 6.31
N ASN A 213 20.67 16.70 5.86
CA ASN A 213 19.79 15.84 6.64
C ASN A 213 20.51 14.98 7.68
N GLN A 214 21.83 14.81 7.57
CA GLN A 214 22.63 14.25 8.68
C GLN A 214 22.58 15.14 9.92
N ILE A 215 22.28 16.44 9.77
CA ILE A 215 22.17 17.39 10.88
C ILE A 215 20.69 17.60 11.26
N THR A 216 19.83 17.89 10.28
CA THR A 216 18.42 18.24 10.56
C THR A 216 17.55 17.03 10.90
N SER A 217 17.88 15.84 10.41
CA SER A 217 17.12 14.60 10.61
C SER A 217 18.05 13.38 10.66
N PRO A 218 18.99 13.32 11.62
CA PRO A 218 20.06 12.31 11.67
C PRO A 218 19.54 10.87 11.64
N VAL A 219 18.41 10.62 12.28
CA VAL A 219 17.79 9.29 12.33
C VAL A 219 17.19 8.87 10.98
N SER A 220 16.65 9.83 10.23
CA SER A 220 16.15 9.59 8.87
C SER A 220 17.33 9.33 7.92
N SER A 221 18.40 10.13 8.02
CA SER A 221 19.65 9.88 7.27
C SER A 221 20.21 8.51 7.59
N TRP A 222 20.30 8.16 8.87
CA TRP A 222 20.76 6.83 9.31
C TRP A 222 19.95 5.70 8.66
N LEU A 223 18.63 5.77 8.66
CA LEU A 223 17.77 4.75 8.05
C LEU A 223 18.01 4.67 6.54
N GLY A 224 18.06 5.82 5.85
CA GLY A 224 18.36 5.88 4.42
C GLY A 224 19.73 5.27 4.08
N GLU A 225 20.78 5.62 4.83
CA GLU A 225 22.12 5.07 4.65
C GLU A 225 22.16 3.56 4.88
N LYS A 226 21.43 3.09 5.90
CA LYS A 226 21.33 1.67 6.26
C LYS A 226 20.65 0.86 5.16
N VAL A 227 19.52 1.33 4.65
CA VAL A 227 18.78 0.70 3.54
C VAL A 227 19.62 0.67 2.26
N LEU A 228 20.25 1.79 1.90
CA LEU A 228 21.15 1.85 0.72
C LEU A 228 22.33 0.87 0.84
N LYS A 229 22.87 0.70 2.05
CA LYS A 229 23.95 -0.25 2.31
C LYS A 229 23.48 -1.69 2.18
N ASN A 230 22.32 -2.03 2.77
CA ASN A 230 21.75 -3.38 2.71
C ASN A 230 21.47 -3.79 1.25
N CYS A 231 20.85 -2.90 0.48
CA CYS A 231 20.48 -3.14 -0.92
C CYS A 231 21.56 -2.71 -1.93
N SER A 232 22.83 -2.63 -1.50
CA SER A 232 23.91 -2.00 -2.28
C SER A 232 24.08 -2.56 -3.70
N THR A 233 24.01 -3.89 -3.85
CA THR A 233 24.14 -4.59 -5.13
C THR A 233 22.99 -4.24 -6.07
N LYS A 234 21.76 -4.25 -5.55
CA LYS A 234 20.53 -3.97 -6.30
C LYS A 234 20.41 -2.49 -6.68
N VAL A 235 20.68 -1.58 -5.75
CA VAL A 235 20.49 -0.13 -5.91
C VAL A 235 21.57 0.53 -6.76
N ARG A 236 22.82 0.02 -6.73
CA ARG A 236 23.97 0.61 -7.42
C ARG A 236 23.69 1.07 -8.87
N PRO A 237 23.23 0.22 -9.79
CA PRO A 237 23.04 0.63 -11.19
C PRO A 237 22.01 1.77 -11.32
N TYR A 238 20.91 1.71 -10.55
CA TYR A 238 19.86 2.72 -10.58
C TYR A 238 20.31 4.05 -9.96
N LEU A 239 21.07 3.98 -8.87
CA LEU A 239 21.65 5.16 -8.22
C LEU A 239 22.62 5.89 -9.14
N MET A 240 23.49 5.15 -9.83
CA MET A 240 24.44 5.72 -10.80
C MET A 240 23.70 6.38 -11.97
N ASN A 241 22.63 5.75 -12.46
CA ASN A 241 21.79 6.33 -13.50
C ASN A 241 21.09 7.61 -13.00
N ALA A 242 20.54 7.61 -11.79
CA ALA A 242 19.90 8.77 -11.18
C ALA A 242 20.86 9.96 -11.03
N VAL A 243 22.08 9.72 -10.54
CA VAL A 243 23.11 10.76 -10.40
C VAL A 243 23.43 11.42 -11.75
N LYS A 244 23.57 10.63 -12.82
CA LYS A 244 23.83 11.13 -14.18
C LYS A 244 22.63 11.92 -14.73
N LEU A 245 21.43 11.32 -14.67
CA LEU A 245 20.22 11.87 -15.27
C LEU A 245 19.78 13.17 -14.59
N MET A 246 19.85 13.21 -13.26
CA MET A 246 19.46 14.37 -12.45
C MET A 246 20.60 15.37 -12.21
N ARG A 247 21.81 15.09 -12.72
CA ARG A 247 23.02 15.91 -12.55
C ARG A 247 23.30 16.22 -11.07
N LEU A 248 23.23 15.20 -10.23
CA LEU A 248 23.46 15.35 -8.79
C LEU A 248 24.96 15.46 -8.49
N ASP A 249 25.35 16.37 -7.59
CA ASP A 249 26.69 16.36 -7.03
C ASP A 249 26.76 15.34 -5.91
N ILE A 250 27.56 14.29 -6.09
CA ILE A 250 27.75 13.22 -5.11
C ILE A 250 28.26 13.78 -3.77
N ASN A 251 28.98 14.91 -3.78
CA ASN A 251 29.53 15.52 -2.57
C ASN A 251 28.47 16.14 -1.66
N ASP A 252 27.25 16.35 -2.15
CA ASP A 252 26.12 16.85 -1.34
C ASP A 252 25.47 15.76 -0.49
N TYR A 253 25.87 14.49 -0.68
CA TYR A 253 25.28 13.33 -0.03
C TYR A 253 26.25 12.63 0.93
N ALA A 254 25.70 11.78 1.80
CA ALA A 254 26.45 10.92 2.70
C ALA A 254 27.46 10.04 1.94
N ASP A 255 28.55 9.68 2.62
CA ASP A 255 29.67 8.91 2.04
C ASP A 255 29.24 7.58 1.40
N ILE A 256 28.11 7.01 1.84
CA ILE A 256 27.52 5.81 1.24
C ILE A 256 27.20 6.00 -0.24
N VAL A 257 26.72 7.18 -0.66
CA VAL A 257 26.39 7.46 -2.07
C VAL A 257 27.65 7.43 -2.91
N ALA A 258 28.70 8.13 -2.47
CA ALA A 258 30.01 8.07 -3.11
C ALA A 258 30.55 6.63 -3.17
N SER A 259 30.40 5.87 -2.08
CA SER A 259 30.84 4.48 -2.02
C SER A 259 30.13 3.56 -3.01
N LEU A 260 28.83 3.75 -3.20
CA LEU A 260 28.06 2.95 -4.15
C LEU A 260 28.37 3.31 -5.60
N CYS A 261 28.75 4.57 -5.87
CA CYS A 261 29.11 5.02 -7.21
C CYS A 261 30.58 4.75 -7.61
N ARG A 262 31.44 4.25 -6.71
CA ARG A 262 32.90 4.13 -6.94
C ARG A 262 33.35 3.00 -7.87
N ASP A 263 32.46 2.12 -8.36
CA ASP A 263 32.83 1.01 -9.25
C ASP A 263 32.08 1.09 -10.60
N MET A 264 32.63 1.80 -11.58
CA MET A 264 32.33 1.52 -13.00
C MET A 264 33.28 0.40 -13.45
N PRO A 265 32.85 -0.83 -13.76
CA PRO A 265 33.56 -1.57 -14.78
C PRO A 265 33.41 -0.76 -16.07
N ALA A 266 34.55 -0.35 -16.65
CA ALA A 266 34.55 0.25 -17.97
C ALA A 266 34.05 -0.80 -18.97
N GLY A 267 32.84 -0.61 -19.48
CA GLY A 267 32.29 -1.36 -20.60
C GLY A 267 31.44 -2.56 -20.20
N ASP A 268 30.13 -2.37 -20.19
CA ASP A 268 29.24 -3.24 -20.95
C ASP A 268 28.07 -2.40 -21.46
N ASN A 269 27.83 -2.45 -22.76
CA ASN A 269 26.73 -1.79 -23.42
C ASN A 269 25.43 -2.43 -22.92
N VAL A 270 24.76 -1.80 -21.95
CA VAL A 270 23.35 -2.10 -21.71
C VAL A 270 22.60 -1.51 -22.90
N VAL A 271 22.05 -2.41 -23.71
CA VAL A 271 21.16 -2.09 -24.82
C VAL A 271 20.04 -1.22 -24.27
N MET A 272 20.02 0.03 -24.72
CA MET A 272 18.91 0.95 -24.55
C MET A 272 17.74 0.34 -25.31
N VAL A 273 16.72 -0.15 -24.61
CA VAL A 273 15.43 -0.38 -25.25
C VAL A 273 14.83 1.01 -25.46
N GLU A 274 15.05 1.55 -26.65
CA GLU A 274 14.34 2.74 -27.13
C GLU A 274 12.86 2.40 -27.22
N ALA A 275 12.06 2.93 -26.31
CA ALA A 275 10.63 3.09 -26.53
C ALA A 275 10.44 4.38 -27.34
N GLU A 276 9.99 4.20 -28.58
CA GLU A 276 9.76 5.20 -29.61
C GLU A 276 8.95 6.41 -29.10
N ALA A 277 9.54 7.61 -29.18
CA ALA A 277 8.79 8.85 -29.22
C ALA A 277 8.99 9.46 -30.61
N TYR A 278 7.98 9.25 -31.46
CA TYR A 278 7.87 9.76 -32.82
C TYR A 278 8.05 11.29 -32.84
N ALA A 279 9.03 11.76 -33.60
CA ALA A 279 9.24 13.18 -33.86
C ALA A 279 8.25 13.69 -34.92
N PHE A 280 7.64 14.85 -34.65
CA PHE A 280 7.25 15.77 -35.72
C PHE A 280 7.57 17.20 -35.29
N PHE A 281 8.70 17.71 -35.78
CA PHE A 281 8.92 19.13 -35.98
C PHE A 281 8.35 19.49 -37.35
N VAL A 282 7.65 20.63 -37.49
CA VAL A 282 8.08 21.79 -38.31
C VAL A 282 7.22 23.02 -37.91
N PRO A 283 7.79 24.25 -37.92
CA PRO A 283 7.24 25.46 -37.27
C PRO A 283 6.65 26.48 -38.26
N ALA A 284 5.89 27.48 -37.77
CA ALA A 284 5.87 28.86 -38.31
C ALA A 284 4.95 29.80 -37.49
N GLU A 285 5.51 30.98 -37.18
CA GLU A 285 4.90 32.33 -37.18
C GLU A 285 3.75 32.61 -36.17
N ALA A 286 3.92 33.50 -35.20
CA ALA A 286 4.01 34.97 -35.30
C ALA A 286 2.75 35.62 -35.91
N GLU A 287 2.19 36.56 -35.13
CA GLU A 287 1.10 37.51 -35.40
C GLU A 287 -0.35 36.98 -35.35
N LEU A 288 -1.09 37.37 -34.31
CA LEU A 288 -1.95 38.54 -34.45
C LEU A 288 -2.34 39.14 -33.08
N CYS A 289 -2.27 40.47 -33.02
CA CYS A 289 -2.55 41.39 -31.91
C CYS A 289 -3.85 41.08 -31.14
N GLY A 290 -3.90 41.36 -29.83
CA GLY A 290 -4.27 42.68 -29.30
C GLY A 290 -5.78 42.86 -29.41
N SER A 291 -6.57 43.08 -28.35
CA SER A 291 -6.42 44.10 -27.32
C SER A 291 -7.61 43.96 -26.34
N LEU A 292 -7.54 44.72 -25.25
CA LEU A 292 -8.65 45.28 -24.46
C LEU A 292 -9.14 44.49 -23.24
N LEU A 293 -8.59 44.94 -22.11
CA LEU A 293 -9.19 45.06 -20.79
C LEU A 293 -10.63 45.62 -20.83
N HIS A 294 -11.50 45.08 -19.99
CA HIS A 294 -12.34 45.76 -18.97
C HIS A 294 -13.27 44.68 -18.38
N ASP A 295 -13.18 44.31 -17.10
CA ASP A 295 -13.55 45.03 -15.88
C ASP A 295 -15.07 45.31 -15.74
N GLY A 296 -15.63 44.90 -14.61
CA GLY A 296 -16.80 45.57 -14.01
C GLY A 296 -18.22 45.02 -14.25
N THR A 297 -18.73 44.34 -13.21
CA THR A 297 -19.99 44.64 -12.50
C THR A 297 -21.37 44.41 -13.14
N SER A 298 -22.19 43.69 -12.35
CA SER A 298 -23.65 43.52 -12.25
C SER A 298 -24.61 44.43 -13.01
N LEU A 299 -25.75 43.87 -13.45
CA LEU A 299 -27.11 44.18 -12.96
C LEU A 299 -28.18 43.26 -13.58
N GLN A 300 -29.20 42.96 -12.77
CA GLN A 300 -30.42 42.23 -13.10
C GLN A 300 -31.34 43.04 -14.02
N ILE A 301 -32.28 42.38 -14.72
CA ILE A 301 -33.73 42.57 -14.58
C ILE A 301 -34.47 41.52 -15.44
N ASP A 302 -35.58 41.10 -14.85
CA ASP A 302 -36.59 40.09 -15.20
C ASP A 302 -37.29 40.30 -16.56
N ASP A 303 -37.87 39.24 -17.15
CA ASP A 303 -39.29 38.88 -16.95
C ASP A 303 -39.79 37.86 -18.00
N ASP A 304 -40.58 36.91 -17.49
CA ASP A 304 -41.80 36.30 -18.05
C ASP A 304 -41.78 35.60 -19.44
N ASP A 305 -42.08 34.30 -19.49
CA ASP A 305 -43.48 33.83 -19.58
C ASP A 305 -43.54 32.29 -19.80
N SER A 306 -44.57 31.77 -19.15
CA SER A 306 -45.19 30.47 -18.95
C SER A 306 -45.04 29.27 -19.91
N ARG A 307 -45.35 28.12 -19.28
CA ARG A 307 -46.18 26.98 -19.77
C ARG A 307 -45.50 26.04 -20.76
N SER A 308 -45.57 24.71 -20.68
CA SER A 308 -46.38 23.74 -19.92
C SER A 308 -45.64 22.40 -20.13
N LYS A 309 -45.45 21.59 -19.08
CA LYS A 309 -46.23 20.36 -18.81
C LYS A 309 -46.09 19.23 -19.83
N ASP A 310 -45.90 18.05 -19.23
CA ASP A 310 -46.25 16.71 -19.70
C ASP A 310 -45.24 16.06 -20.67
N GLU A 311 -44.83 14.80 -20.56
CA GLU A 311 -45.14 13.71 -19.65
C GLU A 311 -44.17 12.55 -20.01
N ILE A 312 -43.74 11.78 -19.00
CA ILE A 312 -43.74 10.31 -19.01
C ILE A 312 -42.74 9.58 -19.93
N GLU A 313 -41.60 9.23 -19.32
CA GLU A 313 -41.13 7.85 -19.14
C GLU A 313 -42.01 6.72 -19.73
N GLN A 314 -41.65 6.20 -20.91
CA GLN A 314 -41.75 4.76 -21.20
C GLN A 314 -41.15 4.44 -22.57
N THR A 315 -40.04 3.69 -22.59
CA THR A 315 -40.04 2.28 -23.02
C THR A 315 -38.61 1.75 -23.09
N LYS A 316 -38.34 0.75 -22.25
CA LYS A 316 -37.17 -0.12 -22.30
C LYS A 316 -37.29 -1.12 -23.47
N SER A 317 -36.12 -1.45 -24.03
CA SER A 317 -35.68 -2.80 -24.44
C SER A 317 -35.67 -3.20 -25.93
N MET A 318 -34.57 -3.90 -26.25
CA MET A 318 -34.24 -4.77 -27.41
C MET A 318 -33.72 -4.01 -28.65
N ALA A 319 -32.52 -4.26 -29.19
CA ALA A 319 -31.70 -5.48 -29.34
C ALA A 319 -30.21 -5.14 -29.12
N LYS A 320 -29.25 -5.95 -28.64
CA LYS A 320 -29.00 -7.41 -28.56
C LYS A 320 -29.14 -8.18 -29.88
N GLU A 321 -28.09 -8.11 -30.70
CA GLU A 321 -27.51 -9.12 -31.63
C GLU A 321 -26.54 -8.33 -32.53
N SER A 322 -25.22 -8.50 -32.50
CA SER A 322 -24.52 -9.70 -32.94
C SER A 322 -23.17 -9.90 -32.21
N VAL A 323 -23.04 -11.08 -31.60
CA VAL A 323 -21.77 -11.74 -31.28
C VAL A 323 -21.37 -12.62 -32.48
N ALA A 324 -20.07 -12.92 -32.57
CA ALA A 324 -19.39 -13.94 -33.39
C ALA A 324 -18.96 -13.47 -34.78
N ALA A 325 -17.75 -13.68 -35.28
CA ALA A 325 -16.57 -14.46 -34.86
C ALA A 325 -15.34 -13.69 -35.42
N GLU A 326 -14.14 -13.74 -34.86
CA GLU A 326 -13.18 -14.83 -35.06
C GLU A 326 -12.11 -14.82 -33.97
N THR A 327 -11.84 -16.02 -33.48
CA THR A 327 -10.73 -16.42 -32.62
C THR A 327 -9.61 -16.94 -33.52
N LEU A 328 -8.35 -16.64 -33.18
CA LEU A 328 -7.15 -17.52 -33.22
C LEU A 328 -5.91 -16.62 -33.02
N GLU A 329 -5.39 -16.59 -31.79
CA GLU A 329 -4.18 -17.32 -31.36
C GLU A 329 -2.87 -16.56 -31.63
N SER A 330 -2.34 -15.95 -30.57
CA SER A 330 -0.95 -16.20 -30.20
C SER A 330 -0.82 -16.07 -28.68
N GLY A 331 -0.63 -17.21 -28.04
CA GLY A 331 -0.45 -17.35 -26.61
C GLY A 331 0.77 -16.58 -26.11
N GLY A 332 0.58 -15.97 -24.95
CA GLY A 332 1.58 -15.34 -24.12
C GLY A 332 0.99 -15.16 -22.74
N GLU A 333 0.68 -16.27 -22.07
CA GLU A 333 0.41 -16.24 -20.63
C GLU A 333 1.67 -15.74 -19.94
N ILE A 334 1.73 -14.43 -19.67
CA ILE A 334 2.59 -13.90 -18.62
C ILE A 334 1.93 -14.36 -17.33
N GLN A 335 2.28 -15.56 -16.90
CA GLN A 335 2.04 -15.98 -15.54
C GLN A 335 2.93 -15.07 -14.68
N ALA A 336 2.35 -13.98 -14.17
CA ALA A 336 3.00 -13.16 -13.18
C ALA A 336 3.44 -14.09 -12.04
N ARG A 337 4.76 -14.22 -11.87
CA ARG A 337 5.33 -14.92 -10.72
C ARG A 337 4.89 -14.13 -9.49
N SER A 338 3.84 -14.59 -8.82
CA SER A 338 3.48 -14.03 -7.52
C SER A 338 4.66 -14.27 -6.57
N ARG A 339 5.21 -13.19 -6.03
CA ARG A 339 6.30 -13.27 -5.07
C ARG A 339 5.75 -13.85 -3.78
N CYS A 340 6.46 -14.85 -3.24
CA CYS A 340 6.04 -15.52 -2.02
C CYS A 340 6.39 -14.64 -0.81
N TRP A 341 5.39 -13.97 -0.23
CA TRP A 341 5.54 -13.20 1.00
C TRP A 341 5.25 -14.13 2.19
N ASN A 342 6.29 -14.81 2.65
CA ASN A 342 6.21 -15.71 3.80
C ASN A 342 6.64 -15.00 5.08
N SER A 343 6.06 -15.41 6.21
CA SER A 343 6.61 -15.10 7.52
C SER A 343 7.94 -15.81 7.68
N THR A 344 9.03 -15.07 7.83
CA THR A 344 10.30 -15.67 8.26
C THR A 344 10.07 -16.22 9.68
N LYS A 345 10.25 -17.52 9.86
CA LYS A 345 10.12 -18.19 11.16
C LYS A 345 11.22 -17.77 12.12
#